data_AF-A0A932ZSQ4-F1
#
_entry.id   AF-A0A932ZSQ4-F1
#
_cell.length_a   1.000
_cell.length_b   1.000
_cell.length_c   1.000
_cell.angle_alpha   90.00
_cell.angle_beta   90.00
_cell.angle_gamma   90.00
#
_symmetry.space_group_name_H-M   'P 1'
#
loop_
_entity.id
_entity.type
_entity.pdbx_description
1 polymer ?
#
loop_
_entity_poly.entity_id
_entity_poly.type
_entity_poly.pdbx_seq_one_letter_code
_entity_poly.pdbx_strand_id
1 'polypeptide(L)'
;MAIRRPMRLAMRAFTLLLLAAAGGIWGASWWQGRAREAALRKVIERIEARSPVGQLRHAGTRGGKTLVAFREIGEGGAALPERTFEIDGDVVYVDALVVKFDDALVEAGDPLRGKSIHLFRRLFGER
;
A
#
# COMPACT_ATOMS: atom_id res chain seq x y z
N MET A 1 -53.79 -30.63 40.92
CA MET A 1 -52.73 -31.16 40.02
C MET A 1 -52.69 -30.28 38.77
N ALA A 2 -51.48 -29.96 38.28
CA ALA A 2 -51.16 -29.35 36.97
C ALA A 2 -51.25 -27.81 36.77
N ILE A 3 -50.28 -27.05 37.29
CA ILE A 3 -49.92 -25.72 36.75
C ILE A 3 -48.38 -25.63 36.63
N ARG A 4 -47.80 -26.26 35.59
CA ARG A 4 -46.36 -26.16 35.25
C ARG A 4 -46.08 -26.21 33.74
N ARG A 5 -47.00 -25.73 32.88
CA ARG A 5 -46.83 -25.79 31.41
C ARG A 5 -46.56 -24.48 30.65
N PRO A 6 -46.91 -23.25 31.08
CA PRO A 6 -46.71 -22.07 30.22
C PRO A 6 -45.26 -21.54 30.20
N MET A 7 -44.47 -21.77 31.26
CA MET A 7 -43.16 -21.13 31.42
C MET A 7 -42.08 -21.69 30.47
N ARG A 8 -42.19 -22.95 30.04
CA ARG A 8 -41.23 -23.57 29.10
C ARG A 8 -41.43 -23.10 27.65
N LEU A 9 -42.62 -22.68 27.26
CA LEU A 9 -42.88 -22.12 25.94
C LEU A 9 -42.40 -20.67 25.85
N ALA A 10 -42.68 -19.86 26.88
CA ALA A 10 -42.19 -18.49 26.97
C ALA A 10 -40.66 -18.42 26.96
N MET A 11 -40.00 -19.33 27.69
CA MET A 11 -38.53 -19.37 27.75
C MET A 11 -37.90 -19.81 26.43
N ARG A 12 -38.55 -20.69 25.65
CA ARG A 12 -38.12 -21.08 24.30
C ARG A 12 -38.29 -19.96 23.28
N ALA A 13 -39.39 -19.21 23.36
CA ALA A 13 -39.60 -18.03 22.52
C ALA A 13 -38.53 -16.95 22.79
N PHE A 14 -38.18 -16.73 24.05
CA PHE A 14 -37.16 -15.77 24.43
C PHE A 14 -35.74 -16.19 23.99
N THR A 15 -35.41 -17.47 24.08
CA THR A 15 -34.10 -17.99 23.61
C THR A 15 -33.96 -17.89 22.10
N LEU A 16 -35.03 -18.17 21.33
CA LEU A 16 -35.00 -18.00 19.88
C LEU A 16 -34.83 -16.52 19.48
N LEU A 17 -35.47 -15.61 20.22
CA LEU A 17 -35.36 -14.18 19.96
C LEU A 17 -33.96 -13.64 20.29
N LEU A 18 -33.35 -14.12 21.38
CA LEU A 18 -31.95 -13.82 21.71
C LEU A 18 -30.97 -14.37 20.67
N LEU A 19 -31.18 -15.59 20.16
CA LEU A 19 -30.32 -16.16 19.12
C LEU A 19 -30.45 -15.40 17.79
N ALA A 20 -31.65 -14.95 17.42
CA ALA A 20 -31.87 -14.13 16.24
C ALA A 20 -31.18 -12.75 16.37
N ALA A 21 -31.29 -12.12 17.55
CA ALA A 21 -30.61 -10.85 17.83
C ALA A 21 -29.08 -11.01 17.82
N ALA A 22 -28.55 -12.06 18.45
CA ALA A 22 -27.13 -12.37 18.44
C ALA A 22 -26.61 -12.65 17.03
N GLY A 23 -27.36 -13.42 16.22
CA GLY A 23 -27.05 -13.68 14.81
C GLY A 23 -27.07 -12.42 13.95
N GLY A 24 -28.00 -11.49 14.19
CA GLY A 24 -28.04 -10.18 13.53
C GLY A 24 -26.83 -9.31 13.86
N ILE A 25 -26.43 -9.26 15.14
CA ILE A 25 -25.25 -8.52 15.61
C ILE A 25 -23.96 -9.14 15.05
N TRP A 26 -23.84 -10.48 15.09
CA TRP A 26 -22.71 -11.19 14.49
C TRP A 26 -22.63 -10.97 12.99
N GLY A 27 -23.74 -11.12 12.26
CA GLY A 27 -23.81 -10.85 10.81
C GLY A 27 -23.42 -9.42 10.45
N ALA A 28 -23.87 -8.43 11.21
CA ALA A 28 -23.51 -7.02 11.02
C ALA A 28 -22.01 -6.78 11.27
N SER A 29 -21.44 -7.37 12.32
CA SER A 29 -20.00 -7.28 12.62
C SER A 29 -19.14 -7.95 11.54
N TRP A 30 -19.61 -9.07 10.97
CA TRP A 30 -18.94 -9.80 9.89
C TRP A 30 -18.96 -9.01 8.57
N TRP A 31 -20.00 -8.19 8.35
CA TRP A 31 -20.12 -7.30 7.19
C TRP A 31 -19.13 -6.12 7.26
N GLN A 32 -18.83 -5.60 8.45
CA GLN A 32 -17.82 -4.55 8.63
C GLN A 32 -16.38 -5.02 8.35
N GLY A 33 -16.09 -6.32 8.54
CA GLY A 33 -14.78 -6.90 8.22
C GLY A 33 -14.48 -6.92 6.72
N ARG A 34 -15.46 -7.30 5.90
CA ARG A 34 -15.32 -7.39 4.42
C ARG A 34 -15.09 -6.03 3.74
N ALA A 35 -15.61 -4.95 4.30
CA ALA A 35 -15.45 -3.61 3.74
C ALA A 35 -14.03 -3.04 3.91
N ARG A 36 -13.28 -3.51 4.91
CA ARG A 36 -11.91 -3.04 5.18
C ARG A 36 -10.89 -3.56 4.17
N GLU A 37 -11.08 -4.78 3.65
CA GLU A 37 -10.20 -5.37 2.65
C GLU A 37 -10.28 -4.65 1.30
N ALA A 38 -11.46 -4.12 0.93
CA ALA A 38 -11.66 -3.40 -0.32
C ALA A 38 -10.89 -2.06 -0.35
N ALA A 39 -10.76 -1.38 0.78
CA ALA A 39 -10.02 -0.13 0.88
C ALA A 39 -8.50 -0.36 0.79
N LEU A 40 -7.98 -1.41 1.43
CA LEU A 40 -6.58 -1.80 1.33
C LEU A 40 -6.22 -2.26 -0.08
N ARG A 41 -7.08 -3.04 -0.75
CA ARG A 41 -6.86 -3.43 -2.15
C ARG A 41 -6.74 -2.22 -3.08
N LYS A 42 -7.57 -1.19 -2.93
CA LYS A 42 -7.47 0.02 -3.76
C LYS A 42 -6.17 0.81 -3.54
N VAL A 43 -5.61 0.79 -2.34
CA VAL A 43 -4.31 1.42 -2.06
C VAL A 43 -3.17 0.59 -2.64
N ILE A 44 -3.25 -0.74 -2.52
CA ILE A 44 -2.28 -1.68 -3.11
C ILE A 44 -2.30 -1.58 -4.64
N GLU A 45 -3.48 -1.61 -5.26
CA GLU A 45 -3.66 -1.52 -6.71
C GLU A 45 -3.16 -0.16 -7.25
N ARG A 46 -3.33 0.93 -6.48
CA ARG A 46 -2.77 2.25 -6.82
C ARG A 46 -1.25 2.31 -6.71
N ILE A 47 -0.64 1.51 -5.83
CA ILE A 47 0.82 1.39 -5.68
C ILE A 47 1.39 0.48 -6.77
N GLU A 48 0.73 -0.65 -7.07
CA GLU A 48 1.11 -1.59 -8.12
C GLU A 48 1.03 -0.98 -9.53
N ALA A 49 0.13 -0.02 -9.74
CA ALA A 49 0.05 0.74 -10.99
C ALA A 49 1.23 1.71 -11.21
N ARG A 50 2.07 1.97 -10.19
CA ARG A 50 3.28 2.79 -10.33
C ARG A 50 4.50 1.87 -10.38
N SER A 51 5.03 1.68 -11.59
CA SER A 51 6.31 0.99 -11.76
C SER A 51 7.38 1.69 -10.90
N PRO A 52 8.12 0.96 -10.04
CA PRO A 52 9.22 1.54 -9.29
C PRO A 52 10.28 2.04 -10.29
N VAL A 53 10.83 3.22 -10.03
CA VAL A 53 11.82 3.87 -10.91
C VAL A 53 13.23 3.87 -10.31
N GLY A 54 13.34 3.62 -9.00
CA GLY A 54 14.62 3.51 -8.31
C GLY A 54 14.47 2.93 -6.90
N GLN A 55 15.56 2.37 -6.40
CA GLN A 55 15.67 1.79 -5.07
C GLN A 55 16.90 2.36 -4.38
N LEU A 56 16.74 2.80 -3.13
CA LEU A 56 17.82 3.32 -2.30
C LEU A 56 17.98 2.43 -1.06
N ARG A 57 19.21 1.98 -0.82
CA ARG A 57 19.56 1.08 0.29
C ARG A 57 20.66 1.69 1.12
N HIS A 58 20.49 1.71 2.43
CA HIS A 58 21.55 2.05 3.36
C HIS A 58 22.61 0.93 3.37
N ALA A 59 23.85 1.28 3.03
CA ALA A 59 24.98 0.35 2.98
C ALA A 59 25.88 0.44 4.23
N GLY A 60 25.71 1.46 5.07
CA GLY A 60 26.43 1.63 6.33
C GLY A 60 26.81 3.08 6.59
N THR A 61 27.57 3.30 7.65
CA THR A 61 28.10 4.62 8.01
C THR A 61 29.61 4.48 8.25
N ARG A 62 30.40 5.37 7.67
CA ARG A 62 31.87 5.38 7.83
C ARG A 62 32.35 6.81 8.07
N GLY A 63 33.03 7.04 9.20
CA GLY A 63 33.65 8.34 9.48
C GLY A 63 32.67 9.53 9.53
N GLY A 64 31.43 9.31 9.97
CA GLY A 64 30.39 10.35 9.99
C GLY A 64 29.68 10.57 8.65
N LYS A 65 29.96 9.75 7.65
CA LYS A 65 29.32 9.77 6.34
C LYS A 65 28.45 8.54 6.12
N THR A 66 27.34 8.72 5.42
CA THR A 66 26.37 7.68 5.11
C THR A 66 26.67 7.07 3.75
N LEU A 67 26.88 5.76 3.73
CA LEU A 67 27.05 4.98 2.52
C LEU A 67 25.68 4.53 2.05
N VAL A 68 25.32 4.88 0.82
CA VAL A 68 24.07 4.46 0.19
C VAL A 68 24.35 3.76 -1.13
N ALA A 69 23.57 2.73 -1.40
CA ALA A 69 23.54 2.06 -2.68
C ALA A 69 22.23 2.42 -3.38
N PHE A 70 22.33 2.99 -4.58
CA PHE A 70 21.21 3.38 -5.41
C PHE A 70 21.16 2.53 -6.67
N ARG A 71 19.96 2.05 -6.98
CA ARG A 71 19.70 1.21 -8.15
C ARG A 71 18.53 1.79 -8.93
N GLU A 72 18.76 2.09 -10.20
CA GLU A 72 17.69 2.52 -11.10
C GLU A 72 16.91 1.31 -11.61
N ILE A 73 15.60 1.47 -11.76
CA ILE A 73 14.73 0.43 -12.31
C ILE A 73 14.25 0.93 -13.67
N GLY A 74 14.68 0.23 -14.72
CA GLY A 74 14.32 0.49 -16.10
C GLY A 74 12.94 -0.06 -16.48
N GLU A 75 12.66 -0.01 -17.78
CA GLU A 75 11.39 -0.49 -18.33
C GLU A 75 11.12 -1.96 -17.98
N GLY A 76 9.86 -2.29 -17.66
CA GLY A 76 9.47 -3.65 -17.30
C GLY A 76 9.98 -4.14 -15.94
N GLY A 77 10.60 -3.27 -15.12
CA GLY A 77 11.15 -3.64 -13.82
C GLY A 77 12.60 -4.14 -13.88
N ALA A 78 13.27 -4.00 -15.03
CA ALA A 78 14.66 -4.40 -15.19
C ALA A 78 15.57 -3.55 -14.31
N ALA A 79 16.28 -4.17 -13.37
CA ALA A 79 17.18 -3.45 -12.49
C ALA A 79 18.49 -3.10 -13.22
N LEU A 80 18.85 -1.82 -13.25
CA LEU A 80 20.13 -1.35 -13.77
C LEU A 80 21.26 -1.59 -12.73
N PRO A 81 22.53 -1.47 -13.13
CA PRO A 81 23.65 -1.62 -12.20
C PRO A 81 23.55 -0.68 -11.00
N GLU A 82 23.81 -1.22 -9.82
CA GLU A 82 23.82 -0.46 -8.56
C GLU A 82 25.05 0.46 -8.47
N ARG A 83 24.83 1.68 -7.99
CA ARG A 83 25.88 2.68 -7.75
C ARG A 83 25.95 2.98 -6.26
N THR A 84 27.15 3.00 -5.70
CA THR A 84 27.38 3.33 -4.28
C THR A 84 27.86 4.76 -4.15
N PHE A 85 27.30 5.49 -3.19
CA PHE A 85 27.62 6.88 -2.89
C PHE A 85 27.96 7.04 -1.42
N GLU A 86 28.88 7.96 -1.14
CA GLU A 86 29.20 8.41 0.21
C GLU A 86 28.64 9.83 0.37
N ILE A 87 27.71 10.00 1.30
CA ILE A 87 26.95 11.23 1.52
C ILE A 87 27.30 11.77 2.91
N ASP A 88 27.57 13.07 3.00
CA ASP A 88 27.77 13.74 4.29
C ASP A 88 26.44 13.91 5.03
N GLY A 89 26.41 13.52 6.31
CA GLY A 89 25.20 13.54 7.13
C GLY A 89 24.38 12.25 7.06
N ASP A 90 23.18 12.29 7.63
CA ASP A 90 22.25 11.17 7.81
C ASP A 90 21.01 11.25 6.91
N VAL A 91 20.77 12.40 6.29
CA VAL A 91 19.68 12.61 5.33
C VAL A 91 20.23 12.61 3.90
N VAL A 92 19.57 11.85 3.03
CA VAL A 92 19.95 11.71 1.61
C VAL A 92 18.82 12.24 0.73
N TYR A 93 19.14 13.24 -0.07
CA TYR A 93 18.25 13.79 -1.09
C TYR A 93 18.54 13.18 -2.45
N VAL A 94 17.48 12.86 -3.19
CA VAL A 94 17.56 12.36 -4.56
C VAL A 94 16.95 13.42 -5.49
N ASP A 95 17.76 13.96 -6.38
CA ASP A 95 17.34 14.92 -7.40
C ASP A 95 17.02 14.18 -8.70
N ALA A 96 15.79 14.34 -9.19
CA ALA A 96 15.36 13.80 -10.46
C ALA A 96 14.56 14.83 -11.26
N LEU A 97 14.76 14.86 -12.57
CA LEU A 97 13.85 15.51 -13.50
C LEU A 97 12.70 14.55 -13.81
N VAL A 98 11.47 14.97 -13.55
CA VAL A 98 10.27 14.17 -13.78
C VAL A 98 9.49 14.74 -14.95
N VAL A 99 9.42 13.99 -16.04
CA VAL A 99 8.57 14.30 -17.19
C VAL A 99 7.30 13.46 -17.08
N LYS A 100 6.15 14.11 -16.95
CA LYS A 100 4.85 13.46 -16.92
C LYS A 100 4.19 13.63 -18.27
N PHE A 101 3.71 12.54 -18.85
CA PHE A 101 2.93 12.61 -20.06
C PHE A 101 1.46 12.77 -19.69
N ASP A 102 0.80 13.74 -20.30
CA ASP A 102 -0.65 13.88 -20.18
C ASP A 102 -1.32 12.83 -21.06
N ASP A 103 -2.31 12.12 -20.52
CA ASP A 103 -3.05 11.09 -21.23
C ASP A 103 -3.76 11.61 -22.49
N ALA A 104 -4.04 12.91 -22.56
CA ALA A 104 -4.63 13.57 -23.73
C ALA A 104 -3.60 13.92 -24.83
N LEU A 105 -2.31 13.94 -24.49
CA LEU A 105 -1.20 14.28 -25.40
C LEU A 105 -0.50 13.03 -25.95
N VAL A 106 -0.97 11.84 -25.58
CA VAL A 106 -0.40 10.56 -25.97
C VAL A 106 -1.47 9.72 -26.66
N GLU A 107 -1.14 9.15 -27.83
CA GLU A 107 -2.09 8.38 -28.63
C GLU A 107 -2.68 7.19 -27.87
N ALA A 108 -3.92 6.84 -28.20
CA ALA A 108 -4.58 5.70 -27.59
C ALA A 108 -3.83 4.40 -27.94
N GLY A 109 -3.32 3.72 -26.91
CA GLY A 109 -2.55 2.48 -27.06
C GLY A 109 -1.03 2.68 -26.98
N ASP A 110 -0.54 3.91 -26.85
CA ASP A 110 0.88 4.16 -26.66
C ASP A 110 1.36 3.65 -25.29
N PRO A 111 2.49 2.91 -25.24
CA PRO A 111 3.06 2.39 -23.99
C PRO A 111 3.39 3.45 -22.94
N LEU A 112 3.56 4.73 -23.29
CA LEU A 112 3.92 5.83 -22.40
C LEU A 112 2.70 6.54 -21.79
N ARG A 113 1.48 6.21 -22.24
CA ARG A 113 0.26 6.79 -21.69
C ARG A 113 0.13 6.48 -20.21
N GLY A 114 -0.16 7.50 -19.39
CA GLY A 114 -0.22 7.40 -17.94
C GLY A 114 1.13 7.17 -17.24
N LYS A 115 2.25 7.21 -17.97
CA LYS A 115 3.59 7.01 -17.42
C LYS A 115 4.34 8.33 -17.26
N SER A 116 5.48 8.24 -16.57
CA SER A 116 6.40 9.36 -16.38
C SER A 116 7.84 8.88 -16.47
N ILE A 117 8.69 9.67 -17.09
CA ILE A 117 10.14 9.42 -17.14
C ILE A 117 10.79 10.16 -15.97
N HIS A 118 11.66 9.46 -15.25
CA HIS A 118 12.48 10.01 -14.18
C HIS A 118 13.94 9.98 -14.62
N LEU A 119 14.59 11.14 -14.70
CA LEU A 119 16.03 11.23 -14.95
C LEU A 119 16.72 11.62 -13.65
N PHE A 120 17.38 10.66 -13.01
CA PHE A 120 18.14 10.89 -11.78
C PHE A 120 19.43 11.64 -12.10
N ARG A 121 19.66 12.77 -11.43
CA ARG A 121 20.77 13.67 -11.71
C ARG A 121 21.86 13.62 -10.65
N ARG A 122 21.47 13.61 -9.38
CA ARG A 122 22.41 13.63 -8.25
C ARG A 122 21.77 13.11 -6.97
N LEU A 123 22.62 12.57 -6.10
CA LEU A 123 22.32 12.30 -4.70
C LEU A 123 23.18 13.24 -3.86
N PHE A 124 22.62 13.85 -2.83
CA PHE A 124 23.34 14.81 -1.97
C PHE A 124 22.82 14.79 -0.52
N GLY A 125 23.62 15.29 0.41
CA GLY A 125 23.31 15.34 1.85
C GLY A 125 22.93 16.73 2.35
N GLU A 126 22.75 16.87 3.66
CA GLU A 126 22.34 18.13 4.32
C GLU A 126 23.46 19.15 4.56
N ARG A 127 24.71 18.82 4.22
CA ARG A 127 25.89 19.62 4.57
C ARG A 127 26.57 20.29 3.39
#